data_AF-M1J5G7-F1
#
_entry.id   AF-M1J5G7-F1
#
_cell.length_a   1.000
_cell.length_b   1.000
_cell.length_c   1.000
_cell.angle_alpha   90.00
_cell.angle_beta   90.00
_cell.angle_gamma   90.00
#
_symmetry.space_group_name_H-M   'P 1'
#
loop_
_entity.id
_entity.type
_entity.pdbx_description
1 polymer ?
#
loop_
_entity_poly.entity_id
_entity_poly.type
_entity_poly.pdbx_seq_one_letter_code
_entity_poly.pdbx_strand_id
1 'polypeptide(L)'
;MEVIKEFVKLSGGKDDDVSILLASWEDKITDIKPTDTGLVDKVEGRVLSLYVYRGGMCILLHKPTGLYLLLYALTSLELSTIMYVVEREIRPDQDFVSLVYEYLDLKDKGRLGKL
;
A
#
# COMPACT_ATOMS: atom_id res chain seq x y z
N MET A 1 -13.96 7.33 -0.83
CA MET A 1 -13.73 8.60 -0.11
C MET A 1 -12.90 8.43 1.18
N GLU A 2 -13.24 7.49 2.07
CA GLU A 2 -12.53 7.33 3.36
C GLU A 2 -11.05 6.95 3.20
N VAL A 3 -10.72 6.08 2.24
CA VAL A 3 -9.34 5.64 1.94
C VAL A 3 -8.41 6.82 1.65
N ILE A 4 -8.81 7.71 0.72
CA ILE A 4 -8.01 8.90 0.37
C ILE A 4 -7.87 9.87 1.55
N LYS A 5 -8.94 10.11 2.31
CA LYS A 5 -8.88 11.00 3.49
C LYS A 5 -7.89 10.48 4.53
N GLU A 6 -7.91 9.18 4.80
CA GLU A 6 -6.98 8.55 5.74
C GLU A 6 -5.55 8.60 5.22
N PHE A 7 -5.35 8.37 3.92
CA PHE A 7 -4.04 8.46 3.27
C PHE A 7 -3.46 9.88 3.37
N VAL A 8 -4.26 10.91 3.07
CA VAL A 8 -3.84 12.32 3.15
C VAL A 8 -3.43 12.70 4.59
N LYS A 9 -4.17 12.24 5.59
CA LYS A 9 -3.78 12.44 6.99
C LYS A 9 -2.45 11.78 7.31
N LEU A 10 -2.26 10.53 6.87
CA LEU A 10 -1.00 9.80 7.06
C LEU A 10 0.16 10.50 6.35
N SER A 11 -0.07 11.06 5.16
CA SER A 11 0.96 11.79 4.41
C SER A 11 1.23 13.21 4.94
N GLY A 12 0.49 13.68 5.96
CA GLY A 12 0.59 15.04 6.48
C GLY A 12 0.04 16.12 5.53
N GLY A 13 -0.85 15.74 4.60
CA GLY A 13 -1.50 16.65 3.67
C GLY A 13 -2.72 17.37 4.27
N LYS A 14 -3.34 18.23 3.45
CA LYS A 14 -4.50 19.08 3.82
C LYS A 14 -5.78 18.61 3.13
N ASP A 15 -6.92 19.13 3.57
CA ASP A 15 -8.23 18.78 2.98
C ASP A 15 -8.32 19.09 1.46
N ASP A 16 -7.62 20.12 0.98
CA ASP A 16 -7.57 20.43 -0.46
C ASP A 16 -6.91 19.29 -1.27
N ASP A 17 -5.91 18.62 -0.68
CA ASP A 17 -5.22 17.48 -1.31
C ASP A 17 -6.15 16.27 -1.47
N VAL A 18 -7.15 16.13 -0.58
CA VAL A 18 -8.15 15.06 -0.67
C VAL A 18 -8.93 15.17 -1.97
N SER A 19 -9.35 16.39 -2.34
CA SER A 19 -10.16 16.60 -3.56
C SER A 19 -9.35 16.30 -4.82
N ILE A 20 -8.08 16.68 -4.83
CA ILE A 20 -7.15 16.43 -5.95
C ILE A 20 -6.89 14.93 -6.09
N LEU A 21 -6.51 14.25 -5.00
CA LEU A 21 -6.22 12.82 -5.03
C LEU A 21 -7.46 11.98 -5.31
N LEU A 22 -8.65 12.40 -4.85
CA LEU A 22 -9.89 11.73 -5.20
C LEU A 22 -10.12 11.73 -6.72
N ALA A 23 -9.94 12.88 -7.38
CA ALA A 23 -10.12 12.96 -8.82
C ALA A 23 -9.07 12.14 -9.60
N SER A 24 -7.83 12.10 -9.10
CA SER A 24 -6.73 11.39 -9.78
C SER A 24 -6.74 9.88 -9.55
N TRP A 25 -7.25 9.40 -8.42
CA TRP A 25 -7.11 8.01 -7.98
C TRP A 25 -8.45 7.28 -7.80
N GLU A 26 -9.56 7.83 -8.29
CA GLU A 26 -10.89 7.22 -8.14
C GLU A 26 -10.93 5.77 -8.64
N ASP A 27 -10.32 5.50 -9.80
CA ASP A 27 -10.21 4.18 -10.43
C ASP A 27 -9.07 3.31 -9.85
N LYS A 28 -8.26 3.88 -8.94
CA LYS A 28 -7.13 3.22 -8.30
C LYS A 28 -7.43 2.74 -6.88
N ILE A 29 -8.65 2.97 -6.39
CA ILE A 29 -9.13 2.42 -5.12
C ILE A 29 -9.65 1.00 -5.31
N THR A 30 -9.44 0.14 -4.31
CA THR A 30 -9.89 -1.24 -4.32
C THR A 30 -10.57 -1.64 -3.01
N ASP A 31 -11.56 -2.51 -3.14
CA ASP A 31 -12.26 -3.16 -2.03
C ASP A 31 -11.83 -4.63 -1.82
N ILE A 32 -10.86 -5.12 -2.62
CA ILE A 32 -10.37 -6.51 -2.57
C ILE A 32 -9.65 -6.76 -1.25
N LYS A 33 -10.14 -7.70 -0.44
CA LYS A 33 -9.56 -7.97 0.87
C LYS A 33 -8.40 -8.99 0.81
N PRO A 34 -7.38 -8.85 1.68
CA PRO A 34 -6.23 -9.76 1.77
C PRO A 34 -6.56 -11.23 2.02
N THR A 35 -7.76 -11.52 2.52
CA THR A 35 -8.23 -12.86 2.86
C THR A 35 -8.68 -13.68 1.65
N ASP A 36 -8.90 -13.04 0.50
CA ASP A 36 -9.52 -13.67 -0.66
C ASP A 36 -8.50 -14.38 -1.57
N THR A 37 -7.21 -14.26 -1.25
CA THR A 37 -6.09 -14.74 -2.07
C THR A 37 -5.20 -15.69 -1.26
N GLY A 38 -4.81 -16.83 -1.85
CA GLY A 38 -4.03 -17.87 -1.17
C GLY A 38 -2.63 -17.38 -0.76
N LEU A 39 -2.47 -17.02 0.51
CA LEU A 39 -1.25 -16.52 1.12
C LEU A 39 -0.11 -17.53 1.00
N VAL A 40 1.06 -17.07 0.55
CA VAL A 40 2.27 -17.87 0.36
C VAL A 40 3.29 -17.55 1.44
N ASP A 41 3.47 -16.27 1.75
CA ASP A 41 4.45 -15.80 2.71
C ASP A 41 3.99 -14.51 3.40
N LYS A 42 4.59 -14.21 4.54
CA LYS A 42 4.30 -13.01 5.32
C LYS A 42 5.55 -12.46 5.98
N VAL A 43 5.79 -11.17 5.79
CA VAL A 43 6.83 -10.42 6.51
C VAL A 43 6.16 -9.45 7.47
N GLU A 44 6.51 -9.50 8.75
CA GLU A 44 5.93 -8.66 9.79
C GLU A 44 6.95 -7.70 10.38
N GLY A 45 6.72 -6.40 10.16
CA GLY A 45 7.28 -5.33 10.98
C GLY A 45 6.35 -4.99 12.16
N ARG A 46 6.62 -3.91 12.91
CA ARG A 46 5.71 -3.38 13.94
C ARG A 46 4.56 -2.58 13.33
N VAL A 47 4.85 -1.71 12.37
CA VAL A 47 3.90 -0.79 11.71
C VAL A 47 3.43 -1.37 10.37
N LEU A 48 4.34 -1.97 9.60
CA LEU A 48 4.06 -2.54 8.29
C LEU A 48 3.94 -4.06 8.35
N SER A 49 3.11 -4.61 7.48
CA SER A 49 3.07 -6.05 7.20
C SER A 49 2.95 -6.28 5.70
N LEU A 50 3.81 -7.12 5.16
CA LEU A 50 3.72 -7.57 3.76
C LEU A 50 3.11 -8.97 3.73
N TYR A 51 2.08 -9.13 2.91
CA TYR A 51 1.46 -10.42 2.61
C TYR A 51 1.76 -10.74 1.15
N VAL A 52 2.38 -11.89 0.89
CA VAL A 52 2.76 -12.32 -0.45
C VAL A 52 1.83 -13.46 -0.90
N TYR A 53 1.28 -13.33 -2.09
CA TYR A 53 0.32 -14.28 -2.65
C TYR A 53 0.86 -14.95 -3.90
N ARG A 54 0.21 -16.06 -4.28
CA ARG A 54 0.49 -16.72 -5.56
C ARG A 54 0.24 -15.75 -6.72
N GLY A 55 1.05 -15.87 -7.78
CA GLY A 55 0.92 -15.04 -8.98
C GLY A 55 1.60 -13.67 -8.90
N GLY A 56 2.49 -13.45 -7.94
CA GLY A 56 3.26 -12.20 -7.84
C GLY A 56 2.43 -11.00 -7.35
N MET A 57 1.32 -11.28 -6.66
CA MET A 57 0.51 -10.27 -5.98
C MET A 57 0.96 -10.13 -4.53
N CYS A 58 0.97 -8.90 -4.01
CA CYS A 58 1.33 -8.63 -2.63
C CYS A 58 0.39 -7.58 -2.03
N ILE A 59 0.22 -7.61 -0.71
CA ILE A 59 -0.44 -6.54 0.03
C ILE A 59 0.52 -6.01 1.07
N LEU A 60 0.83 -4.72 0.97
CA LEU A 60 1.53 -3.98 2.01
C LEU A 60 0.49 -3.29 2.88
N LEU A 61 0.40 -3.68 4.14
CA LEU A 61 -0.55 -3.13 5.12
C LEU A 61 0.16 -2.15 6.06
N HIS A 62 -0.38 -0.95 6.19
CA HIS A 62 -0.06 -0.01 7.25
C HIS A 62 -1.02 -0.24 8.44
N LYS A 63 -0.54 -0.98 9.43
CA LYS A 63 -1.38 -1.49 10.54
C LYS A 63 -2.12 -0.40 11.33
N PRO A 64 -1.50 0.74 11.69
CA PRO A 64 -2.18 1.76 12.50
C PRO A 64 -3.42 2.38 11.84
N THR A 65 -3.42 2.52 10.51
CA THR A 65 -4.53 3.16 9.76
C THR A 65 -5.44 2.15 9.09
N GLY A 66 -5.02 0.89 8.98
CA GLY A 66 -5.71 -0.14 8.21
C GLY A 66 -5.61 0.06 6.70
N LEU A 67 -4.86 1.07 6.22
CA LEU A 67 -4.62 1.28 4.81
C LEU A 67 -3.73 0.17 4.26
N TYR A 68 -4.05 -0.30 3.05
CA TYR A 68 -3.21 -1.27 2.37
C TYR A 68 -3.02 -0.91 0.91
N LEU A 69 -1.84 -1.25 0.39
CA LEU A 69 -1.48 -1.15 -1.02
C LEU A 69 -1.43 -2.56 -1.60
N LEU A 70 -2.38 -2.87 -2.48
CA LEU A 70 -2.41 -4.10 -3.27
C LEU A 70 -1.55 -3.92 -4.51
N LEU A 71 -0.55 -4.77 -4.65
CA LEU A 71 0.50 -4.70 -5.66
C LEU A 71 0.40 -5.90 -6.60
N TYR A 72 0.59 -5.66 -7.89
CA TYR A 72 0.53 -6.68 -8.94
C TYR A 72 1.82 -6.70 -9.76
N ALA A 73 2.13 -7.87 -10.34
CA ALA A 73 3.23 -8.04 -11.30
C ALA A 73 4.57 -7.46 -10.81
N LEU A 74 4.89 -7.71 -9.53
CA LEU A 74 6.17 -7.32 -8.94
C LEU A 74 7.29 -8.23 -9.48
N THR A 75 8.41 -7.62 -9.84
CA THR A 75 9.66 -8.35 -10.08
C THR A 75 10.22 -8.87 -8.76
N SER A 76 11.10 -9.88 -8.82
CA SER A 76 11.76 -10.40 -7.62
C SER A 76 12.53 -9.32 -6.85
N LEU A 77 13.14 -8.37 -7.56
CA LEU A 77 13.86 -7.25 -6.93
C LEU A 77 12.90 -6.32 -6.19
N GLU A 78 11.80 -5.92 -6.81
CA GLU A 78 10.78 -5.07 -6.18
C GLU A 78 10.22 -5.74 -4.91
N LEU A 79 9.92 -7.04 -4.99
CA LEU A 79 9.46 -7.81 -3.84
C LEU A 79 10.50 -7.80 -2.70
N SER A 80 11.76 -8.13 -2.98
CA SER A 80 12.82 -8.12 -1.98
C SER A 80 13.06 -6.73 -1.38
N THR A 81 12.94 -5.66 -2.17
CA THR A 81 13.04 -4.29 -1.67
C THR A 81 11.90 -3.97 -0.69
N ILE A 82 10.66 -4.32 -1.03
CA ILE A 82 9.52 -4.08 -0.12
C ILE A 82 9.66 -4.91 1.15
N MET A 83 10.07 -6.19 1.05
CA MET A 83 10.35 -7.02 2.22
C MET A 83 11.39 -6.36 3.13
N TYR A 84 12.49 -5.86 2.57
CA TYR A 84 13.54 -5.15 3.32
C TYR A 84 13.01 -3.90 4.02
N VAL A 85 12.15 -3.10 3.36
CA VAL A 85 11.51 -1.92 3.96
C VAL A 85 10.66 -2.31 5.17
N VAL A 86 9.86 -3.37 5.04
CA VAL A 86 9.01 -3.89 6.13
C VAL A 86 9.83 -4.44 7.29
N GLU A 87 10.98 -5.06 7.04
CA GLU A 87 11.85 -5.58 8.11
C GLU A 87 12.58 -4.47 8.87
N ARG A 88 12.99 -3.39 8.19
CA ARG A 88 13.86 -2.37 8.77
C ARG A 88 13.10 -1.26 9.50
N GLU A 89 11.90 -0.91 9.03
CA GLU A 89 11.01 0.11 9.59
C GLU A 89 11.72 1.39 10.08
N ILE A 90 12.56 1.97 9.24
CA ILE A 90 13.29 3.19 9.61
C ILE A 90 12.30 4.36 9.74
N ARG A 91 11.40 4.54 8.75
CA ARG A 91 10.34 5.55 8.76
C ARG A 91 9.07 4.96 8.10
N PRO A 92 8.42 3.99 8.76
CA PRO A 92 7.41 3.13 8.13
C PRO A 92 6.24 3.91 7.50
N ASP A 93 5.77 4.98 8.13
CA ASP A 93 4.70 5.83 7.60
C ASP A 93 5.13 6.52 6.29
N GLN A 94 6.32 7.11 6.28
CA GLN A 94 6.87 7.77 5.10
C GLN A 94 7.20 6.76 3.99
N ASP A 95 7.72 5.60 4.36
CA ASP A 95 8.04 4.52 3.43
C ASP A 95 6.75 3.99 2.78
N PHE A 96 5.68 3.80 3.55
CA PHE A 96 4.37 3.43 3.03
C PHE A 96 3.82 4.46 2.05
N VAL A 97 3.82 5.75 2.44
CA VAL A 97 3.35 6.85 1.57
C VAL A 97 4.15 6.91 0.27
N SER A 98 5.47 6.77 0.35
CA SER A 98 6.36 6.74 -0.82
C SER A 98 6.01 5.60 -1.77
N LEU A 99 5.80 4.40 -1.22
CA LEU A 99 5.44 3.22 -1.99
C LEU A 99 4.05 3.33 -2.62
N VAL A 100 3.09 3.97 -1.94
CA VAL A 100 1.78 4.26 -2.55
C VAL A 100 1.98 5.13 -3.79
N TYR A 101 2.67 6.27 -3.70
CA TYR A 101 2.91 7.11 -4.89
C TYR A 101 3.67 6.37 -6.00
N GLU A 102 4.71 5.60 -5.65
CA GLU A 102 5.50 4.87 -6.63
C GLU A 102 4.66 3.84 -7.39
N TYR A 103 3.93 2.99 -6.67
CA TYR A 103 3.27 1.85 -7.30
C TYR A 103 1.86 2.16 -7.80
N LEU A 104 1.13 3.05 -7.14
CA LEU A 104 -0.20 3.46 -7.57
C LEU A 104 -0.12 4.47 -8.72
N ASP A 105 0.84 5.40 -8.70
CA ASP A 105 0.87 6.51 -9.66
C ASP A 105 1.93 6.35 -10.76
N LEU A 106 3.19 6.13 -10.38
CA LEU A 106 4.28 6.10 -11.36
C LEU A 106 4.33 4.78 -12.15
N LYS A 107 4.11 3.65 -11.47
CA LYS A 107 4.21 2.32 -12.07
C LYS A 107 2.86 1.74 -12.52
N ASP A 108 1.74 2.29 -12.02
CA ASP A 108 0.38 1.75 -12.20
C ASP A 108 0.29 0.23 -11.93
N LYS A 109 0.98 -0.22 -10.87
CA LYS A 109 1.00 -1.60 -10.37
C LYS A 109 0.31 -1.74 -9.01
N GLY A 110 -0.31 -0.66 -8.52
CA GLY A 110 -0.83 -0.55 -7.18
C GLY A 110 -2.31 -0.15 -7.17
N ARG A 111 -3.07 -0.67 -6.20
CA ARG A 111 -4.40 -0.18 -5.84
C ARG A 111 -4.45 0.02 -4.33
N LEU A 112 -5.05 1.12 -3.89
CA LEU A 112 -5.11 1.48 -2.47
C LEU A 112 -6.47 1.10 -1.89
N GLY A 113 -6.48 0.51 -0.70
CA GLY A 113 -7.70 0.16 0.00
C GLY A 113 -7.56 0.33 1.52
N LYS A 114 -8.62 -0.02 2.24
CA LYS A 114 -8.67 0.00 3.71
C LYS A 114 -9.39 -1.25 4.23
N LEU A 115 -8.90 -1.80 5.34
CA LEU A 115 -9.49 -2.96 6.03
C LEU A 115 -10.65 -2.60 6.95
#